data_AF-A0A938C8X6-F1
#
_entry.id   AF-A0A938C8X6-F1
#
_cell.length_a   1.000
_cell.length_b   1.000
_cell.length_c   1.000
_cell.angle_alpha   90.00
_cell.angle_beta   90.00
_cell.angle_gamma   90.00
#
_symmetry.space_group_name_H-M   'P 1'
#
loop_
_entity.id
_entity.type
_entity.pdbx_description
1 polymer ?
#
loop_
_entity_poly.entity_id
_entity_poly.type
_entity_poly.pdbx_seq_one_letter_code
_entity_poly.pdbx_strand_id
1 'polypeptide(L)'
;MWSIYRAVMDSNVNPLRNLPAAQRFQVMAMLGTMWTTVFCAGAGAWLWYGELMVFHLLVACGFLLTGFTFSKAQQQSPATYRDYKANDGTARYDDVWGG
;
A
#
# COMPACT_ATOMS: atom_id res chain seq x y z
N MET A 1 -20.36 -6.51 26.01
CA MET A 1 -18.90 -6.20 25.93
C MET A 1 -18.21 -6.38 27.29
N TRP A 2 -18.68 -5.74 28.36
CA TRP A 2 -18.14 -5.89 29.72
C TRP A 2 -18.13 -7.33 30.28
N SER A 3 -19.12 -8.15 29.93
CA SER A 3 -19.21 -9.54 30.39
C SER A 3 -18.09 -10.43 29.83
N ILE A 4 -17.73 -10.24 28.56
CA ILE A 4 -16.68 -11.00 27.88
C ILE A 4 -15.32 -10.63 28.47
N TYR A 5 -15.07 -9.34 28.68
CA TYR A 5 -13.84 -8.88 29.33
C TYR A 5 -13.66 -9.50 30.72
N ARG A 6 -14.70 -9.46 31.56
CA ARG A 6 -14.65 -10.09 32.89
C ARG A 6 -14.48 -11.60 32.80
N ALA A 7 -15.12 -12.26 31.83
CA ALA A 7 -14.97 -13.70 31.66
C ALA A 7 -13.53 -14.11 31.29
N VAL A 8 -12.75 -13.24 30.64
CA VAL A 8 -11.38 -13.53 30.19
C VAL A 8 -10.32 -12.99 31.15
N MET A 9 -10.47 -11.75 31.63
CA MET A 9 -9.42 -11.02 32.38
C MET A 9 -9.67 -10.89 33.88
N ASP A 10 -10.84 -11.28 34.40
CA ASP A 10 -11.10 -11.24 35.85
C ASP A 10 -10.74 -12.59 36.49
N SER A 11 -9.77 -12.57 37.40
CA SER A 11 -9.30 -13.77 38.12
C SER A 11 -10.33 -14.36 39.09
N ASN A 12 -11.38 -13.60 39.45
CA ASN A 12 -12.45 -14.05 40.34
C ASN A 12 -13.60 -14.72 39.59
N VAL A 13 -13.78 -14.38 38.31
CA VAL A 13 -14.92 -14.83 37.50
C VAL A 13 -14.49 -15.91 36.49
N ASN A 14 -13.28 -15.83 35.96
CA ASN A 14 -12.85 -16.77 34.92
C ASN A 14 -12.67 -18.21 35.46
N PRO A 15 -12.58 -19.22 34.58
CA PRO A 15 -12.41 -20.64 34.96
C PRO A 15 -11.19 -20.95 35.85
N LEU A 16 -10.15 -20.11 35.80
CA LEU A 16 -8.94 -20.18 36.63
C LEU A 16 -9.21 -19.82 38.10
N ARG A 17 -10.42 -19.40 38.47
CA ARG A 17 -10.81 -19.04 39.84
C ARG A 17 -10.72 -20.17 40.87
N ASN A 18 -10.40 -21.41 40.47
CA ASN A 18 -10.23 -22.53 41.38
C ASN A 18 -8.75 -22.83 41.68
N LEU A 19 -7.82 -22.21 40.94
CA LEU A 19 -6.37 -22.45 41.13
C LEU A 19 -5.84 -21.69 42.36
N PRO A 20 -4.67 -22.05 42.91
CA PRO A 20 -4.00 -21.24 43.93
C PRO A 20 -3.70 -19.82 43.44
N ALA A 21 -3.75 -18.82 44.34
CA ALA A 21 -3.64 -17.39 43.98
C ALA A 21 -2.37 -17.05 43.20
N ALA A 22 -1.22 -17.66 43.56
CA ALA A 22 0.05 -17.45 42.86
C ALA A 22 -0.01 -17.90 41.39
N GLN A 23 -0.63 -19.06 41.12
CA GLN A 23 -0.76 -19.60 39.77
C GLN A 23 -1.73 -18.76 38.92
N ARG A 24 -2.81 -18.24 39.53
CA ARG A 24 -3.72 -17.32 38.84
C ARG A 24 -3.01 -16.05 38.40
N PHE A 25 -2.19 -15.48 39.28
CA PHE A 25 -1.42 -14.27 38.97
C PHE A 25 -0.46 -14.51 37.82
N GLN A 26 0.29 -15.61 37.83
CA GLN A 26 1.22 -15.96 36.76
C GLN A 26 0.52 -16.10 35.40
N VAL A 27 -0.60 -16.84 35.35
CA VAL A 27 -1.35 -17.04 34.11
C VAL A 27 -1.96 -15.72 33.60
N MET A 28 -2.48 -14.88 34.50
CA MET A 28 -3.02 -13.56 34.14
C MET A 28 -1.93 -12.60 33.66
N ALA A 29 -0.75 -12.62 34.27
CA ALA A 29 0.41 -11.83 33.84
C ALA A 29 0.91 -12.29 32.46
N MET A 30 0.97 -13.60 32.22
CA MET A 30 1.33 -14.15 30.91
C MET A 30 0.30 -13.77 29.83
N LEU A 31 -1.00 -13.84 30.16
CA LEU A 31 -2.06 -13.44 29.24
C LEU A 31 -1.97 -11.94 28.92
N GLY A 32 -1.78 -11.09 29.92
CA GLY A 32 -1.60 -9.65 29.73
C GLY A 32 -0.39 -9.33 28.85
N THR A 33 0.77 -9.93 29.15
CA THR A 33 2.00 -9.74 28.35
C THR A 33 1.84 -10.23 26.92
N MET A 34 1.21 -11.38 26.68
CA MET A 34 0.91 -11.88 25.34
C MET A 34 0.11 -10.85 24.53
N TRP A 35 -0.98 -10.34 25.09
CA TRP A 35 -1.83 -9.35 24.40
C TRP A 35 -1.10 -8.03 24.15
N THR A 36 -0.34 -7.53 25.13
CA THR A 36 0.50 -6.34 24.93
C THR A 36 1.51 -6.56 23.80
N THR A 37 2.19 -7.71 23.75
CA THR A 37 3.12 -8.03 22.67
C THR A 37 2.43 -8.09 21.31
N VAL A 38 1.26 -8.72 21.20
CA VAL A 38 0.49 -8.77 19.94
C VAL A 38 0.12 -7.36 19.46
N PHE A 39 -0.35 -6.48 20.36
CA PHE A 39 -0.69 -5.11 19.99
C PHE A 39 0.53 -4.27 19.63
N CYS A 40 1.63 -4.36 20.38
CA CYS A 40 2.87 -3.66 20.08
C CYS A 40 3.47 -4.14 18.76
N ALA A 41 3.52 -5.46 18.53
CA ALA A 41 4.02 -6.04 17.28
C ALA A 41 3.12 -5.68 16.10
N GLY A 42 1.79 -5.72 16.27
CA GLY A 42 0.83 -5.31 15.25
C GLY A 42 0.95 -3.83 14.88
N ALA A 43 1.05 -2.95 15.88
CA ALA A 43 1.28 -1.52 15.65
C ALA A 43 2.65 -1.24 15.01
N GLY A 44 3.71 -1.94 15.43
CA GLY A 44 5.03 -1.86 14.82
C GLY A 44 5.03 -2.35 13.36
N ALA A 45 4.36 -3.47 13.08
CA ALA A 45 4.18 -3.98 11.72
C ALA A 45 3.38 -3.02 10.84
N TRP A 46 2.41 -2.30 11.41
CA TRP A 46 1.66 -1.26 10.67
C TRP A 46 2.56 -0.11 10.22
N LEU A 47 3.53 0.32 11.05
CA LEU A 47 4.50 1.35 10.67
C LEU A 47 5.35 0.90 9.46
N TRP A 48 5.83 -0.35 9.48
CA TRP A 48 6.68 -0.91 8.42
C TRP A 48 5.88 -1.21 7.15
N TYR A 49 4.66 -1.74 7.30
CA TYR A 49 3.77 -2.04 6.18
C TYR A 49 3.24 -0.76 5.51
N GLY A 50 2.98 0.28 6.31
CA GLY A 50 2.61 1.60 5.81
C GLY A 50 3.66 2.19 4.89
N GLU A 51 4.94 2.14 5.28
CA GLU A 51 6.06 2.59 4.43
C GLU A 51 6.15 1.79 3.12
N LEU A 52 6.02 0.47 3.19
CA LEU A 52 5.99 -0.40 2.00
C LEU A 52 4.87 -0.01 1.04
N MET A 53 3.66 0.24 1.54
CA MET A 53 2.52 0.57 0.69
C MET A 53 2.61 2.00 0.13
N VAL A 54 3.10 2.96 0.91
CA VAL A 54 3.39 4.33 0.44
C VAL A 54 4.45 4.31 -0.68
N PHE A 55 5.49 3.50 -0.53
CA PHE A 55 6.49 3.31 -1.59
C PHE A 55 5.87 2.80 -2.90
N HIS A 56 5.02 1.77 -2.84
CA HIS A 56 4.34 1.26 -4.02
C HIS A 56 3.42 2.30 -4.67
N LEU A 57 2.71 3.10 -3.87
CA LEU A 57 1.88 4.21 -4.37
C LEU A 57 2.71 5.31 -5.04
N LEU A 58 3.89 5.64 -4.49
CA LEU A 58 4.81 6.60 -5.11
C LEU A 58 5.35 6.06 -6.44
N VAL A 59 5.72 4.78 -6.52
CA VAL A 59 6.16 4.14 -7.76
C VAL A 59 5.04 4.17 -8.81
N ALA A 60 3.82 3.78 -8.44
CA ALA A 60 2.67 3.84 -9.34
C ALA A 60 2.38 5.26 -9.82
N CYS A 61 2.43 6.24 -8.92
CA CYS A 61 2.29 7.66 -9.24
C CYS A 61 3.37 8.12 -10.23
N GLY A 62 4.63 7.72 -10.03
CA GLY A 62 5.73 7.97 -10.95
C GLY A 62 5.44 7.47 -12.37
N PHE A 63 4.99 6.22 -12.51
CA PHE A 63 4.59 5.67 -13.82
C PHE A 63 3.46 6.47 -14.47
N LEU A 64 2.43 6.83 -13.72
CA LEU A 64 1.30 7.62 -14.23
C LEU A 64 1.75 9.01 -14.70
N LEU A 65 2.59 9.69 -13.93
CA LEU A 65 3.12 11.01 -14.27
C LEU A 65 4.02 10.96 -15.51
N THR A 66 4.86 9.93 -15.64
CA THR A 66 5.68 9.73 -16.85
C THR A 66 4.81 9.47 -18.07
N GLY A 67 3.81 8.59 -17.96
CA GLY A 67 2.86 8.34 -19.04
C GLY A 67 2.09 9.60 -19.46
N PHE A 68 1.65 10.40 -18.49
CA PHE A 68 0.99 11.69 -18.76
C PHE A 68 1.92 12.70 -19.44
N THR A 69 3.18 12.77 -18.99
CA THR A 69 4.21 13.62 -19.60
C THR A 69 4.45 13.25 -21.06
N PHE A 70 4.59 11.95 -21.37
CA PHE A 70 4.79 11.49 -22.75
C PHE A 70 3.56 11.71 -23.62
N SER A 71 2.36 11.48 -23.09
CA SER A 71 1.10 11.76 -23.80
C SER A 71 0.99 13.25 -24.18
N LYS A 72 1.32 14.15 -23.23
CA LYS A 72 1.37 15.59 -23.51
C LYS A 72 2.45 15.96 -24.52
N ALA A 73 3.66 15.41 -24.40
CA ALA A 73 4.73 15.64 -25.36
C ALA A 73 4.36 15.19 -26.77
N GLN A 74 3.65 14.05 -26.90
CA GLN A 74 3.15 13.56 -28.17
C GLN A 74 2.10 14.51 -28.78
N GLN A 75 1.19 15.03 -27.96
CA GLN A 75 0.18 16.01 -28.43
C GLN A 75 0.78 17.36 -28.82
N GLN A 76 1.90 17.74 -28.19
CA GLN A 76 2.60 19.01 -28.46
C GLN A 76 3.70 18.88 -29.52
N SER A 77 3.90 17.68 -30.08
CA SER A 77 4.83 17.46 -31.19
C SER A 77 4.36 18.31 -32.37
N PRO A 78 5.08 19.39 -32.73
CA PRO A 78 4.70 20.21 -33.87
C PRO A 78 4.81 19.33 -35.12
N ALA A 79 3.84 19.46 -36.02
CA ALA A 79 3.91 18.87 -37.35
C ALA A 79 5.31 19.16 -37.92
N THR A 80 6.12 18.10 -38.02
CA THR A 80 7.50 18.21 -38.48
C THR A 80 7.45 18.60 -39.94
N TYR A 81 8.57 19.08 -40.49
CA TYR A 81 8.60 19.53 -41.88
C TYR A 81 8.23 18.51 -42.97
N ARG A 82 8.03 17.27 -42.54
CA ARG A 82 7.61 16.12 -43.32
C ARG A 82 6.09 15.90 -43.31
N ASP A 83 5.37 16.50 -42.37
CA ASP A 83 3.91 16.36 -42.20
C ASP A 83 3.10 17.31 -43.08
N TYR A 84 3.75 18.25 -43.77
CA TYR A 84 3.09 19.11 -44.75
C TYR A 84 2.81 18.31 -46.03
N LYS A 85 1.55 18.27 -46.46
CA LYS A 85 1.19 17.68 -47.75
C LYS A 85 1.81 18.46 -48.90
N ALA A 86 2.33 17.71 -49.88
CA ALA A 86 2.65 18.26 -51.18
C ALA A 86 1.37 18.62 -51.95
N ASN A 87 1.51 19.41 -53.01
CA ASN A 87 0.44 19.94 -53.84
C ASN A 87 -0.37 18.86 -54.58
N ASP A 88 0.14 17.63 -54.66
CA ASP A 88 -0.52 16.42 -55.16
C ASP A 88 -1.28 15.64 -54.06
N GLY A 89 -1.17 16.08 -52.81
CA GLY A 89 -1.82 15.47 -51.66
C GLY A 89 -1.05 14.33 -51.01
N THR A 90 0.16 14.00 -51.49
CA THR A 90 1.05 13.00 -50.89
C THR A 90 1.95 13.62 -49.81
N ALA A 91 2.70 12.78 -49.09
CA ALA A 91 3.68 13.26 -48.12
C ALA A 91 4.91 13.79 -48.89
N ARG A 92 5.37 15.01 -48.56
CA ARG A 92 6.37 15.80 -49.33
C ARG A 92 7.71 15.12 -49.69
N TYR A 93 8.01 13.93 -49.17
CA TYR A 93 9.26 13.18 -49.44
C TYR A 93 9.01 11.69 -49.75
N ASP A 94 7.82 11.32 -50.21
CA ASP A 94 7.53 9.95 -50.64
C ASP A 94 8.29 9.58 -51.94
N ASP A 95 8.62 10.58 -52.75
CA ASP A 95 9.41 10.52 -53.97
C ASP A 95 10.90 10.17 -53.78
N VAL A 96 11.48 10.39 -52.60
CA VAL A 96 12.93 10.18 -52.36
C VAL A 96 13.30 8.71 -52.12
N TRP A 97 12.35 7.87 -51.68
CA TRP A 97 12.61 6.48 -51.29
C TRP A 97 11.68 5.45 -51.95
N GLY A 98 10.67 5.90 -52.70
CA GLY A 98 9.74 5.05 -53.45
C GLY A 98 10.22 4.79 -54.88
N GLY A 99 11.19 3.88 -55.04
CA GLY A 99 11.54 3.24 -56.31
C GLY A 99 11.03 1.82 -56.34
#